data_AF-A0AA88U6A6-F1
#
_entry.id   AF-A0AA88U6A6-F1
#
_cell.length_a   1.000
_cell.length_b   1.000
_cell.length_c   1.000
_cell.angle_alpha   90.00
_cell.angle_beta   90.00
_cell.angle_gamma   90.00
#
_symmetry.space_group_name_H-M   'P 1'
#
loop_
_entity.id
_entity.type
_entity.pdbx_description
1 polymer ?
#
loop_
_entity_poly.entity_id
_entity_poly.type
_entity_poly.pdbx_seq_one_letter_code
_entity_poly.pdbx_strand_id
1 'polypeptide(L)'
;MPGAPQLAMRVKEALVSSGFKQVDEDKKRGLDHGAWVPLMLMYPEAFQCASSPFGQGCNVSLQLELGKALAPLKDDGVVIIGSGSATHNLRALRQSNDGCIASWALEFDTWLKESLINGRHGSVILSMPVCFLPATEVSGKVYMYAALCLLLQRG
;
A
#
# COMPACT_ATOMS: atom_id res chain seq x y z
N MET A 1 -17.56 7.06 -3.31
CA MET A 1 -16.84 7.26 -4.58
C MET A 1 -17.37 6.27 -5.59
N PRO A 2 -17.59 6.67 -6.86
CA PRO A 2 -18.00 5.75 -7.91
C PRO A 2 -16.90 4.71 -8.17
N GLY A 3 -17.30 3.45 -8.37
CA GLY A 3 -16.36 2.40 -8.76
C GLY A 3 -15.87 2.59 -10.20
N ALA A 4 -14.78 1.89 -10.56
CA ALA A 4 -14.16 1.92 -11.88
C ALA A 4 -14.14 0.52 -12.54
N PRO A 5 -15.28 -0.05 -12.98
CA PRO A 5 -15.31 -1.45 -13.44
C PRO A 5 -14.36 -1.74 -14.62
N GLN A 6 -14.26 -0.81 -15.57
CA GLN A 6 -13.36 -0.94 -16.72
C GLN A 6 -11.88 -0.90 -16.28
N LEU A 7 -11.54 -0.06 -15.29
CA LEU A 7 -10.21 -0.04 -14.70
C LEU A 7 -9.91 -1.34 -13.97
N ALA A 8 -10.86 -1.82 -13.16
CA ALA A 8 -10.71 -3.07 -12.42
C ALA A 8 -10.44 -4.27 -13.35
N MET A 9 -11.10 -4.29 -14.51
CA MET A 9 -10.86 -5.30 -15.55
C MET A 9 -9.44 -5.20 -16.13
N ARG A 10 -8.98 -3.99 -16.49
CA ARG A 10 -7.61 -3.75 -17.01
C ARG A 10 -6.54 -4.11 -15.99
N VAL A 11 -6.80 -3.81 -14.71
CA VAL A 11 -5.92 -4.18 -13.59
C VAL A 11 -5.82 -5.69 -13.49
N LYS A 12 -6.96 -6.39 -13.54
CA LYS A 12 -6.98 -7.85 -13.53
C LYS A 12 -6.23 -8.45 -14.72
N GLU A 13 -6.43 -7.92 -15.93
CA GLU A 13 -5.71 -8.33 -17.13
C GLU A 13 -4.20 -8.16 -16.94
N ALA A 14 -3.73 -7.00 -16.48
CA ALA A 14 -2.31 -6.73 -16.23
C ALA A 14 -1.69 -7.72 -15.23
N LEU A 15 -2.43 -8.05 -14.17
CA LEU A 15 -1.98 -9.02 -13.16
C LEU A 15 -1.93 -10.45 -13.71
N VAL A 16 -2.98 -10.91 -14.41
CA VAL A 16 -3.03 -12.25 -15.00
C VAL A 16 -1.93 -12.41 -16.05
N SER A 17 -1.73 -11.42 -16.93
CA SER A 17 -0.66 -11.41 -17.93
C SER A 17 0.74 -11.43 -17.32
N SER A 18 0.90 -10.95 -16.08
CA SER A 18 2.15 -10.99 -15.32
C SER A 18 2.35 -12.27 -14.51
N GLY A 19 1.46 -13.27 -14.66
CA GLY A 19 1.60 -14.59 -14.04
C GLY A 19 0.91 -14.75 -12.69
N PHE A 20 0.08 -13.79 -12.25
CA PHE A 20 -0.74 -13.95 -11.05
C PHE A 20 -1.84 -14.99 -11.31
N LYS A 21 -1.82 -16.10 -10.56
CA LYS A 21 -2.70 -17.25 -10.78
C LYS A 21 -4.15 -17.03 -10.38
N GLN A 22 -4.41 -16.16 -9.40
CA GLN A 22 -5.74 -15.89 -8.88
C GLN A 22 -5.91 -14.39 -8.68
N VAL A 23 -6.86 -13.80 -9.41
CA VAL A 23 -7.21 -12.38 -9.34
C VAL A 23 -8.73 -12.27 -9.41
N ASP A 24 -9.35 -12.07 -8.25
CA ASP A 24 -10.80 -12.03 -8.10
C ASP A 24 -11.31 -10.60 -8.03
N GLU A 25 -12.49 -10.36 -8.62
CA GLU A 25 -13.19 -9.07 -8.53
C GLU A 25 -14.24 -9.14 -7.42
N ASP A 26 -14.17 -8.21 -6.47
CA ASP A 26 -15.22 -8.03 -5.47
C ASP A 26 -16.06 -6.79 -5.80
N LYS A 27 -17.29 -7.03 -6.28
CA LYS A 27 -18.24 -5.97 -6.66
C LYS A 27 -19.04 -5.40 -5.48
N LYS A 28 -18.91 -6.00 -4.29
CA LYS A 28 -19.69 -5.65 -3.09
C LYS A 28 -18.85 -4.92 -2.06
N ARG A 29 -17.55 -5.14 -2.04
CA ARG A 29 -16.64 -4.53 -1.08
C ARG A 29 -16.40 -3.05 -1.38
N GLY A 30 -16.62 -2.21 -0.37
CA GLY A 30 -16.26 -0.79 -0.39
C GLY A 30 -14.76 -0.56 -0.16
N LEU A 31 -14.33 0.70 -0.28
CA LEU A 31 -12.98 1.12 0.09
C LEU A 31 -12.78 0.96 1.60
N ASP A 32 -11.66 0.39 2.00
CA ASP A 32 -11.26 0.42 3.42
C ASP A 32 -10.84 1.83 3.85
N HIS A 33 -10.65 2.03 5.15
CA HIS A 33 -10.31 3.33 5.72
C HIS A 33 -8.96 3.87 5.21
N GLY A 34 -7.99 2.98 4.97
CA GLY A 34 -6.66 3.34 4.47
C GLY A 34 -6.70 3.87 3.04
N ALA A 35 -7.63 3.35 2.23
CA ALA A 35 -7.93 3.84 0.89
C ALA A 35 -8.83 5.09 0.88
N TRP A 36 -9.92 5.06 1.65
CA TRP A 36 -10.98 6.08 1.58
C TRP A 36 -10.52 7.46 2.06
N VAL A 37 -9.82 7.55 3.20
CA VAL A 37 -9.39 8.84 3.77
C VAL A 37 -8.46 9.62 2.83
N PRO A 38 -7.34 9.08 2.35
CA PRO A 38 -6.45 9.83 1.48
C PRO A 38 -7.15 10.21 0.17
N LEU A 39 -8.00 9.34 -0.38
CA LEU A 39 -8.75 9.67 -1.59
C LEU A 39 -9.74 10.82 -1.38
N MET A 40 -10.45 10.84 -0.25
CA MET A 40 -11.35 11.95 0.08
C MET A 40 -10.61 13.28 0.25
N LEU A 41 -9.38 13.25 0.78
CA LEU A 41 -8.57 14.45 0.98
C LEU A 41 -7.90 14.94 -0.32
N MET A 42 -7.42 14.02 -1.15
CA MET A 42 -6.71 14.35 -2.39
C MET A 42 -7.67 14.66 -3.55
N TYR A 43 -8.81 13.95 -3.63
CA TYR A 43 -9.76 14.02 -4.73
C TYR A 43 -11.22 14.13 -4.23
N PRO A 44 -11.58 15.26 -3.59
CA PRO A 44 -12.89 15.45 -2.97
C PRO A 44 -14.05 15.39 -3.98
N GLU A 45 -13.81 15.72 -5.26
CA GLU A 45 -14.81 15.70 -6.34
C GLU A 45 -15.12 14.30 -6.91
N ALA A 46 -14.68 13.25 -6.21
CA ALA A 46 -14.92 11.84 -6.50
C ALA A 46 -14.32 11.34 -7.83
N PHE A 47 -13.23 10.58 -7.70
CA PHE A 47 -12.63 9.82 -8.79
C PHE A 47 -13.20 8.39 -8.89
N GLN A 48 -13.03 7.80 -10.08
CA GLN A 48 -13.19 6.37 -10.29
C GLN A 48 -11.97 5.64 -9.72
N CYS A 49 -12.20 4.75 -8.75
CA CYS A 49 -11.15 4.00 -8.06
C CYS A 49 -11.37 2.48 -8.15
N ALA A 50 -10.27 1.74 -8.26
CA ALA A 50 -10.19 0.31 -7.92
C ALA A 50 -9.23 0.13 -6.72
N SER A 51 -9.56 -0.75 -5.78
CA SER A 51 -8.73 -1.04 -4.60
C SER A 51 -8.35 -2.51 -4.55
N SER A 52 -7.09 -2.79 -4.20
CA SER A 52 -6.61 -4.14 -3.95
C SER A 52 -6.20 -4.25 -2.46
N PRO A 53 -6.97 -4.99 -1.64
CA PRO A 53 -6.57 -5.25 -0.27
C PRO A 53 -5.45 -6.29 -0.25
N PHE A 54 -4.40 -6.03 0.52
CA PHE A 54 -3.35 -7.03 0.75
C PHE A 54 -3.82 -8.04 1.80
N GLY A 55 -3.82 -9.32 1.44
CA GLY A 55 -4.17 -10.42 2.34
C GLY A 55 -3.07 -10.78 3.34
N GLN A 56 -3.41 -11.57 4.36
CA GLN A 56 -2.42 -12.21 5.24
C GLN A 56 -1.44 -13.04 4.39
N GLY A 57 -0.14 -12.91 4.64
CA GLY A 57 0.93 -13.60 3.89
C GLY A 57 1.53 -12.81 2.72
N CYS A 58 1.16 -11.54 2.51
CA CYS A 58 1.84 -10.69 1.53
C CYS A 58 3.28 -10.43 1.96
N ASN A 59 4.25 -10.99 1.24
CA ASN A 59 5.66 -10.65 1.40
C ASN A 59 6.06 -9.50 0.46
N VAL A 60 7.21 -8.89 0.74
CA VAL A 60 7.73 -7.73 0.01
C VAL A 60 7.93 -8.03 -1.48
N SER A 61 8.40 -9.25 -1.80
CA SER A 61 8.57 -9.68 -3.18
C SER A 61 7.25 -9.67 -3.95
N LEU A 62 6.15 -10.16 -3.36
CA LEU A 62 4.83 -10.13 -3.98
C LEU A 62 4.36 -8.70 -4.24
N GLN A 63 4.60 -7.77 -3.30
CA GLN A 63 4.23 -6.36 -3.48
C GLN A 63 5.06 -5.68 -4.58
N LEU A 64 6.35 -6.04 -4.72
CA LEU A 64 7.19 -5.55 -5.82
C LEU A 64 6.71 -6.08 -7.17
N GLU A 65 6.43 -7.39 -7.26
CA GLU A 65 5.89 -7.97 -8.49
C GLU A 65 4.54 -7.37 -8.86
N LEU A 66 3.69 -7.07 -7.86
CA LEU A 66 2.44 -6.34 -8.07
C LEU A 66 2.69 -4.94 -8.64
N GLY A 67 3.64 -4.20 -8.06
CA GLY A 67 4.02 -2.88 -8.55
C GLY A 67 4.55 -2.91 -9.99
N LYS A 68 5.39 -3.90 -10.32
CA LYS A 68 5.89 -4.10 -11.69
C LYS A 68 4.78 -4.44 -12.68
N ALA A 69 3.86 -5.34 -12.30
CA ALA A 69 2.74 -5.74 -13.13
C ALA A 69 1.79 -4.57 -13.45
N LEU A 70 1.64 -3.64 -12.51
CA LEU A 70 0.75 -2.49 -12.67
C LEU A 70 1.44 -1.26 -13.27
N ALA A 71 2.77 -1.20 -13.27
CA ALA A 71 3.53 -0.06 -13.79
C ALA A 71 3.12 0.40 -15.20
N PRO A 72 2.83 -0.50 -16.17
CA PRO A 72 2.40 -0.09 -17.52
C PRO A 72 1.09 0.70 -17.55
N LEU A 73 0.20 0.53 -16.56
CA LEU A 73 -1.07 1.28 -16.52
C LEU A 73 -0.85 2.78 -16.38
N LYS A 74 0.32 3.21 -15.89
CA LYS A 74 0.70 4.63 -15.82
C LYS A 74 0.71 5.28 -17.20
N ASP A 75 1.11 4.55 -18.23
CA ASP A 75 1.17 5.05 -19.61
C ASP A 75 -0.24 5.31 -20.18
N ASP A 76 -1.26 4.70 -19.57
CA ASP A 76 -2.67 4.88 -19.91
C ASP A 76 -3.39 5.88 -19.00
N GLY A 77 -2.65 6.78 -18.32
CA GLY A 77 -3.21 7.81 -17.47
C GLY A 77 -3.77 7.30 -16.12
N VAL A 78 -3.32 6.13 -15.65
CA VAL A 78 -3.68 5.60 -14.33
C VAL A 78 -2.67 6.05 -13.28
N VAL A 79 -3.16 6.65 -12.21
CA VAL A 79 -2.39 6.99 -11.02
C VAL A 79 -2.42 5.82 -10.04
N ILE A 80 -1.24 5.35 -9.65
CA ILE A 80 -1.05 4.28 -8.67
C ILE A 80 -0.74 4.92 -7.31
N ILE A 81 -1.58 4.67 -6.31
CA ILE A 81 -1.45 5.20 -4.96
C ILE A 81 -1.25 4.05 -3.98
N GLY A 82 -0.06 3.99 -3.36
CA GLY A 82 0.15 3.20 -2.15
C GLY A 82 -0.22 4.04 -0.93
N SER A 83 -1.29 3.69 -0.23
CA SER A 83 -1.72 4.35 0.99
C SER A 83 -1.41 3.50 2.21
N GLY A 84 -0.64 4.04 3.16
CA GLY A 84 -0.14 3.24 4.25
C GLY A 84 0.65 4.02 5.29
N SER A 85 1.27 3.30 6.23
CA SER A 85 2.17 3.90 7.21
C SER A 85 3.51 3.18 7.24
N ALA A 86 4.60 3.96 7.27
CA ALA A 86 5.96 3.48 7.49
C ALA A 86 6.10 2.76 8.84
N THR A 87 5.38 3.22 9.86
CA THR A 87 5.37 2.60 11.19
C THR A 87 3.95 2.35 11.68
N HIS A 88 3.74 1.19 12.32
CA HIS A 88 2.41 0.79 12.82
C HIS A 88 2.51 0.06 14.16
N ASN A 89 2.84 0.80 15.21
CA ASN A 89 2.85 0.31 16.60
C ASN A 89 1.85 1.10 17.45
N LEU A 90 0.59 0.68 17.41
CA LEU A 90 -0.50 1.33 18.15
C LEU A 90 -0.32 1.25 19.67
N ARG A 91 0.45 0.26 20.18
CA ARG A 91 0.78 0.18 21.61
C ARG A 91 1.73 1.30 22.01
N ALA A 92 2.79 1.52 21.24
CA ALA A 92 3.72 2.62 21.48
C ALA A 92 3.01 3.98 21.36
N LEU A 93 2.11 4.13 20.37
CA LEU A 93 1.31 5.34 20.20
C LEU A 93 0.37 5.62 21.40
N ARG A 94 -0.21 4.57 21.99
CA ARG A 94 -1.04 4.71 23.20
C ARG A 94 -0.24 5.03 24.46
N GLN A 95 1.06 4.74 24.45
CA GLN A 95 1.97 4.98 25.58
C GLN A 95 2.67 6.35 25.50
N SER A 96 2.71 6.98 24.32
CA SER A 96 3.15 8.37 24.16
C SER A 96 2.05 9.32 24.65
N ASN A 97 2.13 9.73 25.91
CA ASN A 97 1.14 10.61 26.56
C ASN A 97 1.39 12.11 26.31
N ASP A 98 2.54 12.46 25.74
CA ASP A 98 2.99 13.83 25.48
C ASP A 98 2.88 14.24 23.99
N GLY A 99 2.41 13.33 23.13
CA GLY A 99 2.40 13.54 21.68
C GLY A 99 3.78 13.52 21.03
N CYS A 100 4.84 13.15 21.77
CA CYS A 100 6.18 13.04 21.22
C CYS A 100 6.32 11.79 20.35
N ILE A 101 7.00 11.96 19.21
CA ILE A 101 7.36 10.85 18.32
C ILE A 101 8.44 10.02 19.02
N ALA A 102 8.23 8.70 19.12
CA ALA A 102 9.26 7.81 19.65
C ALA A 102 10.53 7.87 18.79
N SER A 103 11.71 7.96 19.40
CA SER A 103 12.99 8.13 18.68
C SER A 103 13.22 7.06 17.62
N TRP A 104 12.95 5.80 17.93
CA TRP A 104 13.08 4.69 16.97
C TRP A 104 12.20 4.87 15.73
N ALA A 105 11.02 5.48 15.87
CA ALA A 105 10.09 5.68 14.77
C ALA A 105 10.60 6.79 13.85
N LEU A 106 11.16 7.86 14.43
CA LEU A 106 11.80 8.94 13.68
C LEU A 106 13.07 8.48 12.96
N GLU A 107 13.90 7.69 13.64
CA GLU A 107 15.12 7.10 13.06
C GLU A 107 14.79 6.20 11.86
N PHE A 108 13.78 5.33 12.02
CA PHE A 108 13.33 4.46 10.93
C PHE A 108 12.75 5.26 9.75
N ASP A 109 11.88 6.24 10.02
CA ASP A 109 11.30 7.09 8.97
C ASP A 109 12.39 7.85 8.18
N THR A 110 13.36 8.42 8.90
CA THR A 110 14.50 9.12 8.31
C THR A 110 15.32 8.19 7.42
N TRP A 111 15.69 7.02 7.96
CA TRP A 111 16.45 6.02 7.21
C TRP A 111 15.69 5.51 5.96
N LEU A 112 14.38 5.28 6.08
CA LEU A 112 13.54 4.82 4.97
C LEU A 112 13.50 5.89 3.87
N LYS A 113 13.21 7.14 4.23
CA LYS A 113 13.18 8.27 3.30
C LYS A 113 14.50 8.41 2.55
N GLU A 114 15.63 8.43 3.27
CA GLU A 114 16.94 8.55 2.64
C GLU A 114 17.26 7.36 1.73
N SER A 115 16.86 6.16 2.11
CA SER A 115 17.11 4.96 1.31
C SER A 115 16.32 4.97 0.01
N LEU A 116 15.07 5.43 0.04
CA LEU A 116 14.25 5.59 -1.16
C LEU A 116 14.77 6.69 -2.10
N ILE A 117 15.09 7.88 -1.56
CA ILE A 117 15.59 9.01 -2.38
C ILE A 117 16.92 8.66 -3.05
N ASN A 118 17.79 7.91 -2.37
CA ASN A 118 19.09 7.51 -2.90
C ASN A 118 19.07 6.21 -3.71
N GLY A 119 17.88 5.69 -4.05
CA GLY A 119 17.75 4.47 -4.87
C GLY A 119 18.24 3.18 -4.20
N ARG A 120 18.40 3.17 -2.87
CA ARG A 120 18.78 1.99 -2.07
C ARG A 120 17.60 1.04 -1.85
N HIS A 121 16.86 0.75 -2.92
CA HIS A 121 15.65 -0.08 -2.86
C HIS A 121 15.96 -1.48 -2.30
N GLY A 122 17.11 -2.07 -2.65
CA GLY A 122 17.52 -3.38 -2.12
C GLY A 122 17.67 -3.40 -0.60
N SER A 123 18.22 -2.34 0.00
CA SER A 123 18.35 -2.21 1.46
C SER A 123 16.98 -2.11 2.14
N VAL A 124 16.02 -1.41 1.51
CA VAL A 124 14.64 -1.35 2.00
C VAL A 124 14.01 -2.75 1.95
N ILE A 125 14.11 -3.44 0.82
CA ILE A 125 13.49 -4.75 0.60
C ILE A 125 14.03 -5.80 1.59
N LEU A 126 15.34 -5.82 1.83
CA LEU A 126 15.98 -6.77 2.73
C LEU A 126 15.70 -6.49 4.22
N SER A 127 15.41 -5.23 4.57
CA SER A 127 15.12 -4.83 5.95
C SER A 127 13.66 -5.06 6.36
N MET A 128 12.77 -5.23 5.39
CA MET A 128 11.34 -5.44 5.64
C MET A 128 11.11 -6.90 6.03
N PRO A 129 10.57 -7.18 7.24
CA PRO A 129 10.27 -8.54 7.62
C PRO A 129 9.21 -9.12 6.67
N VAL A 130 9.41 -10.37 6.25
CA VAL A 130 8.36 -11.19 5.63
C VAL A 130 7.14 -11.13 6.55
N CYS A 131 5.95 -10.82 6.04
CA CYS A 131 4.68 -10.87 6.78
C CYS A 131 4.33 -12.31 7.18
N PHE A 132 5.14 -12.90 8.06
CA PHE A 132 4.79 -14.05 8.86
C PHE A 132 4.79 -13.53 10.29
N LEU A 133 3.60 -13.34 10.85
CA LEU A 133 3.21 -13.79 12.19
C LEU A 133 1.75 -13.36 12.43
N PRO A 134 0.91 -14.26 13.00
CA PRO A 134 -0.39 -13.86 13.53
C PRO A 134 -0.17 -12.81 14.63
N ALA A 135 -1.19 -12.00 14.87
CA ALA A 135 -1.18 -10.87 15.78
C ALA A 135 -1.03 -11.29 17.27
N THR A 136 0.08 -11.91 17.66
CA THR A 136 0.51 -12.05 19.06
C THR A 136 2.03 -12.08 19.16
N GLU A 137 2.54 -11.08 19.90
CA GLU A 137 3.83 -10.96 20.59
C GLU A 137 5.15 -10.54 19.89
N VAL A 138 5.59 -9.36 20.35
CA VAL A 138 6.90 -9.04 20.97
C VAL A 138 8.11 -9.01 20.04
N SER A 139 8.56 -7.78 19.70
CA SER A 139 9.97 -7.32 19.67
C SER A 139 10.13 -6.09 18.78
N GLY A 140 9.47 -4.97 19.10
CA GLY A 140 9.76 -3.67 18.45
C GLY A 140 9.68 -3.62 16.91
N LYS A 141 8.99 -4.58 16.26
CA LYS A 141 8.97 -4.67 14.80
C LYS A 141 7.98 -3.70 14.18
N VAL A 142 8.42 -3.11 13.08
CA VAL A 142 7.71 -2.15 12.26
C VAL A 142 6.91 -2.90 11.19
N TYR A 143 5.60 -2.66 11.12
CA TYR A 143 4.74 -3.23 10.09
C TYR A 143 4.34 -2.13 9.10
N MET A 144 4.65 -2.35 7.82
CA MET A 144 4.13 -1.54 6.72
C MET A 144 2.75 -2.08 6.34
N TYR A 145 1.72 -1.30 6.64
CA TYR A 145 0.38 -1.55 6.14
C TYR A 145 0.22 -0.69 4.89
N ALA A 146 0.05 -1.31 3.72
CA ALA A 146 -0.28 -0.60 2.49
C ALA A 146 -1.65 -1.09 2.02
N ALA A 147 -2.46 -0.18 1.51
CA ALA A 147 -3.57 -0.45 0.61
C ALA A 147 -3.18 0.15 -0.74
N LEU A 148 -3.48 -0.56 -1.83
CA LEU A 148 -3.20 -0.06 -3.18
C LEU A 148 -4.50 0.47 -3.79
N CYS A 149 -4.51 1.75 -4.11
CA CYS A 149 -5.59 2.39 -4.85
C CYS A 149 -5.12 2.80 -6.23
N LEU A 150 -5.95 2.52 -7.23
CA LEU A 150 -5.70 2.89 -8.62
C LEU A 150 -6.79 3.88 -9.05
N LEU A 151 -6.36 5.02 -9.56
CA LEU A 151 -7.24 6.10 -10.03
C LEU A 151 -7.03 6.35 -11.51
N LEU A 152 -8.10 6.61 -12.27
CA LEU A 152 -8.02 7.08 -13.65
C LEU A 152 -8.05 8.61 -13.69
N GLN A 153 -7.03 9.24 -14.27
CA GLN A 153 -7.06 10.69 -14.53
C GLN A 153 -8.11 11.02 -15.59
N ARG A 154 -8.98 12.00 -15.33
CA ARG A 154 -9.80 12.61 -16.38
C ARG A 154 -8.85 13.28 -17.38
N GLY A 155 -9.06 12.99 -18.67
CA GLY A 155 -8.53 13.83 -19.75
C GLY A 155 -9.07 15.24 -19.69
#